data_AF-A0A510TSN8-F1
#
_entry.id   AF-A0A510TSN8-F1
#
_cell.length_a   1.000
_cell.length_b   1.000
_cell.length_c   1.000
_cell.angle_alpha   90.00
_cell.angle_beta   90.00
_cell.angle_gamma   90.00
#
_symmetry.space_group_name_H-M   'P 1'
#
loop_
_entity.id
_entity.type
_entity.pdbx_description
1 polymer ?
#
loop_
_entity_poly.entity_id
_entity_poly.type
_entity_poly.pdbx_seq_one_letter_code
_entity_poly.pdbx_strand_id
1 'polypeptide(L)'
;MRDNLQAMGAEQRHTFTATFERTGYKTKDVRYATYYQPTLLVNDVTDEQGKVLTDHLWFNYTLGFQKLGHLEKGDRLQFDGRITTYTKGYQGWDAELSAEHPIETDYKIERPTKIKLLGVGEERPPLPKDNWDLVQQIMDENGAFYRARAAQEGKYRK
;
A
#
# COMPACT_ATOMS: atom_id res chain seq x y z
N MET A 1 -17.83 3.11 1.07
CA MET A 1 -17.01 4.35 1.00
C MET A 1 -16.26 4.45 2.32
N ARG A 2 -15.03 5.00 2.37
CA ARG A 2 -14.30 5.12 3.66
C ARG A 2 -14.72 6.38 4.42
N ASP A 3 -15.88 6.31 5.06
CA ASP A 3 -16.55 7.47 5.68
C ASP A 3 -15.73 8.09 6.83
N ASN A 4 -14.94 7.28 7.53
CA ASN A 4 -14.07 7.76 8.61
C ASN A 4 -12.93 8.67 8.14
N LEU A 5 -12.43 8.48 6.92
CA LEU A 5 -11.40 9.33 6.33
C LEU A 5 -11.98 10.67 5.85
N GLN A 6 -13.22 10.66 5.35
CA GLN A 6 -13.90 11.88 4.90
C GLN A 6 -14.00 12.95 6.01
N ALA A 7 -14.28 12.52 7.25
CA ALA A 7 -14.53 13.40 8.38
C ALA A 7 -13.32 14.21 8.86
N MET A 8 -12.09 13.76 8.54
CA MET A 8 -10.86 14.40 9.04
C MET A 8 -10.41 15.61 8.19
N GLY A 9 -10.91 15.75 6.96
CA GLY A 9 -10.57 16.84 6.04
C GLY A 9 -9.26 16.64 5.25
N ALA A 10 -9.12 17.34 4.12
CA ALA A 10 -8.02 17.13 3.16
C ALA A 10 -6.89 18.19 3.25
N GLU A 11 -7.09 19.27 4.01
CA GLU A 11 -6.18 20.41 4.03
C GLU A 11 -4.92 20.18 4.88
N GLN A 12 -5.05 19.41 5.96
CA GLN A 12 -3.99 19.21 6.94
C GLN A 12 -3.36 17.82 6.83
N ARG A 13 -2.13 17.70 7.37
CA ARG A 13 -1.51 16.41 7.61
C ARG A 13 -1.96 15.91 8.97
N HIS A 14 -2.35 14.64 9.02
CA HIS A 14 -2.72 13.95 10.25
C HIS A 14 -1.74 12.83 10.52
N THR A 15 -1.53 12.50 11.79
CA THR A 15 -0.73 11.34 12.19
C THR A 15 -1.61 10.10 12.18
N PHE A 16 -1.07 9.01 11.64
CA PHE A 16 -1.71 7.71 11.60
C PHE A 16 -0.81 6.66 12.21
N THR A 17 -1.42 5.60 12.75
CA THR A 17 -0.69 4.36 13.09
C THR A 17 -1.27 3.18 12.33
N ALA A 18 -0.42 2.25 11.92
CA ALA A 18 -0.83 1.06 11.19
C ALA A 18 0.14 -0.09 11.46
N THR A 19 -0.31 -1.31 11.21
CA THR A 19 0.50 -2.53 11.37
C THR A 19 1.02 -2.98 10.01
N PHE A 20 2.32 -3.16 9.86
CA PHE A 20 2.91 -3.69 8.63
C PHE A 20 2.50 -5.15 8.43
N GLU A 21 2.00 -5.47 7.23
CA GLU A 21 1.58 -6.83 6.88
C GLU A 21 2.59 -7.50 5.95
N ARG A 22 2.91 -6.86 4.83
CA ARG A 22 3.84 -7.41 3.82
C ARG A 22 4.27 -6.36 2.79
N THR A 23 5.29 -6.71 2.04
CA THR A 23 5.72 -5.98 0.82
C THR A 23 5.02 -6.51 -0.43
N GLY A 24 5.07 -5.73 -1.50
CA GLY A 24 4.64 -6.12 -2.84
C GLY A 24 5.25 -5.21 -3.89
N TYR A 25 4.80 -5.34 -5.12
CA TYR A 25 5.16 -4.41 -6.18
C TYR A 25 3.97 -4.23 -7.12
N LYS A 26 4.00 -3.13 -7.86
CA LYS A 26 3.10 -2.90 -8.99
C LYS A 26 3.92 -2.64 -10.25
N THR A 27 3.38 -3.07 -11.38
CA THR A 27 3.96 -2.83 -12.69
C THR A 27 3.21 -1.70 -13.39
N LYS A 28 3.92 -0.93 -14.19
CA LYS A 28 3.34 0.01 -15.13
C LYS A 28 4.08 -0.11 -16.45
N ASP A 29 3.36 -0.54 -17.48
CA ASP A 29 3.90 -0.55 -18.82
C ASP A 29 3.96 0.89 -19.35
N VAL A 30 5.16 1.30 -19.71
CA VAL A 30 5.44 2.52 -20.47
C VAL A 30 5.99 2.08 -21.83
N ARG A 31 5.82 2.90 -22.87
CA ARG A 31 5.98 2.53 -24.31
C ARG A 31 7.02 1.43 -24.63
N TYR A 32 8.21 1.47 -24.05
CA TYR A 32 9.31 0.55 -24.34
C TYR A 32 9.85 -0.21 -23.12
N ALA A 33 9.20 -0.12 -21.94
CA ALA A 33 9.68 -0.77 -20.73
C ALA A 33 8.56 -1.01 -19.71
N THR A 34 8.68 -2.06 -18.91
CA THR A 34 7.84 -2.26 -17.73
C THR A 34 8.54 -1.65 -16.52
N TYR A 35 7.93 -0.65 -15.92
CA TYR A 35 8.43 -0.04 -14.69
C TYR A 35 7.89 -0.78 -13.47
N TYR A 36 8.78 -1.21 -12.60
CA TYR A 36 8.44 -1.88 -11.34
C TYR A 36 8.54 -0.88 -10.20
N GLN A 37 7.48 -0.79 -9.40
CA GLN A 37 7.44 0.09 -8.24
C GLN A 37 7.15 -0.72 -6.98
N PRO A 38 8.04 -0.70 -5.97
CA PRO A 38 7.81 -1.40 -4.71
C PRO A 38 6.65 -0.77 -3.94
N THR A 39 5.86 -1.61 -3.28
CA THR A 39 4.73 -1.24 -2.45
C THR A 39 4.78 -1.98 -1.12
N LEU A 40 4.04 -1.49 -0.14
CA LEU A 40 3.82 -2.17 1.13
C LEU A 40 2.35 -2.12 1.50
N LEU A 41 1.91 -3.15 2.20
CA LEU A 41 0.58 -3.30 2.75
C LEU A 41 0.65 -3.08 4.26
N VAL A 42 -0.21 -2.20 4.76
CA VAL A 42 -0.47 -2.07 6.20
C VAL A 42 -1.92 -2.40 6.50
N ASN A 43 -2.15 -2.89 7.71
CA ASN A 43 -3.45 -3.19 8.28
C ASN A 43 -3.75 -2.29 9.48
N ASP A 44 -4.99 -2.30 9.95
CA ASP A 44 -5.45 -1.65 11.19
C ASP A 44 -5.06 -0.16 11.24
N VAL A 45 -5.34 0.57 10.16
CA VAL A 45 -4.98 1.98 10.07
C VAL A 45 -5.87 2.78 11.00
N THR A 46 -5.26 3.50 11.94
CA THR A 46 -5.92 4.27 12.99
C THR A 46 -5.45 5.73 12.99
N ASP A 47 -6.29 6.63 13.48
CA ASP A 47 -5.91 8.02 13.76
C ASP A 47 -5.18 8.18 15.11
N GLU A 48 -4.85 9.43 15.46
CA GLU A 48 -4.23 9.81 16.74
C GLU A 48 -5.06 9.42 17.98
N GLN A 49 -6.37 9.26 17.81
CA GLN A 49 -7.31 8.90 18.89
C GLN A 49 -7.52 7.38 18.97
N GLY A 50 -6.87 6.61 18.10
CA GLY A 50 -7.01 5.15 18.02
C GLY A 50 -8.26 4.69 17.27
N LYS A 51 -8.99 5.59 16.59
CA LYS A 51 -10.16 5.22 15.79
C LYS A 51 -9.71 4.53 14.52
N VAL A 52 -10.25 3.35 14.24
CA VAL A 52 -9.97 2.60 12.99
C VAL A 52 -10.58 3.32 11.79
N LEU A 53 -9.74 3.63 10.81
CA LEU A 53 -10.08 4.35 9.59
C LEU A 53 -10.29 3.42 8.40
N THR A 54 -9.45 2.38 8.29
CA THR A 54 -9.53 1.37 7.22
C THR A 54 -8.79 0.10 7.64
N ASP A 55 -9.31 -1.05 7.22
CA ASP A 55 -8.74 -2.36 7.57
C ASP A 55 -7.37 -2.57 6.96
N HIS A 56 -7.18 -2.13 5.71
CA HIS A 56 -5.92 -2.26 4.99
C HIS A 56 -5.70 -1.11 4.02
N LEU A 57 -4.43 -0.79 3.76
CA LEU A 57 -4.02 0.20 2.76
C LEU A 57 -2.68 -0.15 2.13
N TRP A 58 -2.61 0.00 0.81
CA TRP A 58 -1.36 -0.12 0.06
C TRP A 58 -0.71 1.24 -0.11
N PHE A 59 0.58 1.31 0.21
CA PHE A 59 1.43 2.47 -0.04
C PHE A 59 2.53 2.15 -1.04
N ASN A 60 2.99 3.18 -1.75
CA ASN A 60 4.29 3.08 -2.41
C ASN A 60 5.38 2.98 -1.33
N TYR A 61 6.37 2.12 -1.54
CA TYR A 61 7.50 1.97 -0.62
C TYR A 61 8.45 3.16 -0.77
N THR A 62 8.11 4.28 -0.12
CA THR A 62 8.88 5.52 -0.20
C THR A 62 10.25 5.40 0.50
N LEU A 63 11.17 6.31 0.17
CA LEU A 63 12.46 6.43 0.87
C LEU A 63 12.31 6.55 2.39
N GLY A 64 11.21 7.14 2.88
CA GLY A 64 10.96 7.25 4.32
C GLY A 64 10.68 5.90 4.98
N PHE A 65 10.02 4.96 4.29
CA PHE A 65 9.89 3.59 4.77
C PHE A 65 11.21 2.82 4.62
N GLN A 66 11.95 3.01 3.53
CA GLN A 66 13.23 2.30 3.31
C GLN A 66 14.27 2.63 4.40
N LYS A 67 14.23 3.87 4.93
CA LYS A 67 15.09 4.30 6.05
C LYS A 67 14.84 3.55 7.35
N LEU A 68 13.68 2.90 7.51
CA LEU A 68 13.41 2.05 8.66
C LEU A 68 14.08 0.67 8.57
N GLY A 69 14.70 0.35 7.42
CA GLY A 69 15.24 -0.97 7.16
C GLY A 69 14.16 -2.02 6.83
N HIS A 70 14.53 -3.28 6.93
CA HIS A 70 13.68 -4.43 6.67
C HIS A 70 12.58 -4.54 7.74
N LEU A 71 11.32 -4.40 7.31
CA LEU A 71 10.16 -4.45 8.19
C LEU A 71 9.66 -5.89 8.33
N GLU A 72 9.26 -6.24 9.55
CA GLU A 72 8.69 -7.54 9.87
C GLU A 72 7.17 -7.45 10.03
N LYS A 73 6.46 -8.50 9.61
CA LYS A 73 5.01 -8.57 9.78
C LYS A 73 4.66 -8.38 11.27
N GLY A 74 3.73 -7.46 11.54
CA GLY A 74 3.35 -7.05 12.89
C GLY A 74 4.01 -5.75 13.38
N ASP A 75 5.01 -5.24 12.65
CA ASP A 75 5.66 -3.96 12.99
C ASP A 75 4.65 -2.81 13.01
N ARG A 76 4.65 -2.04 14.10
CA ARG A 76 3.74 -0.91 14.24
C ARG A 76 4.39 0.37 13.74
N LEU A 77 3.81 0.95 12.71
CA LEU A 77 4.30 2.14 12.02
C LEU A 77 3.48 3.36 12.43
N GLN A 78 4.15 4.50 12.60
CA GLN A 78 3.54 5.82 12.68
C GLN A 78 3.97 6.67 11.48
N PHE A 79 3.05 7.41 10.88
CA PHE A 79 3.36 8.32 9.78
C PHE A 79 2.36 9.47 9.66
N ASP A 80 2.82 10.60 9.13
CA ASP A 80 2.00 11.76 8.79
C ASP A 80 1.55 11.67 7.32
N GLY A 81 0.25 11.69 7.06
CA GLY A 81 -0.33 11.61 5.72
C GLY A 81 -1.34 12.71 5.44
N ARG A 82 -1.67 12.93 4.16
CA ARG A 82 -2.83 13.76 3.77
C ARG A 82 -3.95 12.87 3.28
N ILE A 83 -5.18 13.22 3.64
CA ILE A 83 -6.36 12.57 3.09
C ILE A 83 -6.68 13.22 1.75
N THR A 84 -6.93 12.39 0.76
CA THR A 84 -7.35 12.83 -0.58
C THR A 84 -8.39 11.87 -1.12
N THR A 85 -9.07 12.28 -2.17
CA THR A 85 -10.08 11.46 -2.85
C THR A 85 -9.47 10.75 -4.06
N TYR A 86 -10.02 9.59 -4.40
CA TYR A 86 -9.82 8.95 -5.69
C TYR A 86 -11.13 8.39 -6.20
N THR A 87 -11.24 8.30 -7.52
CA THR A 87 -12.38 7.69 -8.18
C THR A 87 -12.17 6.18 -8.23
N LYS A 88 -13.13 5.40 -7.72
CA LYS A 88 -13.21 3.94 -7.87
C LYS A 88 -14.40 3.57 -8.75
N GLY A 89 -14.47 2.31 -9.17
CA GLY A 89 -15.49 1.80 -10.10
C GLY A 89 -14.90 1.43 -11.45
N TYR A 90 -15.69 0.74 -12.27
CA TYR A 90 -15.30 0.35 -13.62
C TYR A 90 -15.43 1.55 -14.57
N GLN A 91 -14.32 1.91 -15.23
CA GLN A 91 -14.24 3.05 -16.16
C GLN A 91 -14.12 2.61 -17.63
N GLY A 92 -14.41 1.33 -17.92
CA GLY A 92 -14.40 0.81 -19.29
C GLY A 92 -15.74 0.98 -19.99
N TRP A 93 -15.87 0.37 -21.17
CA TRP A 93 -17.03 0.53 -22.05
C TRP A 93 -18.13 -0.51 -21.84
N ASP A 94 -17.88 -1.53 -21.03
CA ASP A 94 -18.85 -2.58 -20.70
C ASP A 94 -19.95 -2.04 -19.77
N ALA A 95 -21.19 -2.04 -20.28
CA ALA A 95 -22.35 -1.48 -19.59
C ALA A 95 -22.79 -2.33 -18.38
N GLU A 96 -22.65 -3.65 -18.44
CA GLU A 96 -23.02 -4.54 -17.33
C GLU A 96 -22.02 -4.38 -16.18
N LEU A 97 -20.73 -4.38 -16.49
CA LEU A 97 -19.68 -4.13 -15.50
C LEU A 97 -19.73 -2.71 -14.93
N SER A 98 -20.13 -1.72 -15.73
CA SER A 98 -20.32 -0.35 -15.25
C SER A 98 -21.50 -0.23 -14.28
N ALA A 99 -22.58 -0.99 -14.50
CA ALA A 99 -23.72 -1.04 -13.59
C ALA A 99 -23.39 -1.77 -12.28
N GLU A 100 -22.60 -2.84 -12.34
CA GLU A 100 -22.19 -3.63 -11.17
C GLU A 100 -21.10 -2.93 -10.33
N HIS A 101 -20.28 -2.10 -10.98
CA HIS A 101 -19.18 -1.36 -10.35
C HIS A 101 -19.26 0.13 -10.68
N PRO A 102 -20.27 0.85 -10.15
CA PRO A 102 -20.49 2.24 -10.45
C PRO A 102 -19.30 3.11 -10.04
N ILE A 103 -19.14 4.23 -10.76
CA ILE A 103 -18.10 5.21 -10.48
C ILE A 103 -18.44 5.96 -9.19
N GLU A 104 -17.61 5.81 -8.16
CA GLU A 104 -17.78 6.42 -6.85
C GLU A 104 -16.51 7.17 -6.43
N THR A 105 -16.67 8.18 -5.58
CA THR A 105 -15.55 8.81 -4.90
C THR A 105 -15.22 8.01 -3.64
N ASP A 106 -13.94 7.76 -3.39
CA ASP A 106 -13.47 7.14 -2.15
C ASP A 106 -12.26 7.91 -1.62
N TYR A 107 -11.88 7.67 -0.37
CA TYR A 107 -10.81 8.39 0.32
C TYR A 107 -9.58 7.51 0.46
N LYS A 108 -8.40 8.11 0.37
CA LYS A 108 -7.10 7.47 0.58
C LYS A 108 -6.17 8.38 1.36
N ILE A 109 -5.17 7.79 1.99
CA ILE A 109 -4.05 8.52 2.60
C ILE A 109 -2.91 8.57 1.59
N GLU A 110 -2.39 9.77 1.32
CA GLU A 110 -1.26 9.98 0.42
C GLU A 110 -0.09 10.69 1.09
N ARG A 111 1.07 10.58 0.44
CA ARG A 111 2.32 11.29 0.80
C ARG A 111 2.73 11.05 2.25
N PRO A 112 2.90 9.78 2.69
CA PRO A 112 3.35 9.48 4.04
C PRO A 112 4.73 10.11 4.30
N THR A 113 4.86 10.78 5.44
CA THR A 113 6.09 11.47 5.89
C THR A 113 6.29 11.25 7.39
N LYS A 114 7.44 11.66 7.94
CA LYS A 114 7.79 11.46 9.36
C LYS A 114 7.55 10.03 9.86
N ILE A 115 7.89 9.08 9.00
CA ILE A 115 7.64 7.65 9.22
C ILE A 115 8.55 7.17 10.36
N LYS A 116 7.97 6.45 11.31
CA LYS A 116 8.66 5.89 12.48
C LYS A 116 8.17 4.47 12.75
N LEU A 117 9.07 3.64 13.25
CA LEU A 117 8.73 2.35 13.83
C LEU A 117 8.47 2.54 15.33
N LEU A 118 7.36 2.00 15.84
CA LEU A 118 6.96 2.09 17.24
C LEU A 118 7.33 0.79 17.97
N GLY A 119 7.92 0.92 19.16
CA GLY A 119 8.14 -0.22 20.06
C GLY A 119 9.31 -1.14 19.69
N VAL A 120 10.13 -0.78 18.70
CA VAL A 120 11.33 -1.53 18.33
C VAL A 120 12.57 -0.75 18.73
N GLY A 121 13.42 -1.36 19.56
CA GLY A 121 14.69 -0.77 20.01
C GLY A 121 15.90 -1.19 19.18
N GLU A 122 15.73 -2.14 18.26
CA GLU A 122 16.80 -2.70 17.44
C GLU A 122 16.83 -2.07 16.05
N GLU A 123 18.04 -1.84 15.53
CA GLU A 123 18.23 -1.36 14.17
C GLU A 123 17.92 -2.48 13.18
N ARG A 124 17.00 -2.23 12.25
CA ARG A 124 16.63 -3.22 11.22
C ARG A 124 17.72 -3.32 10.16
N PRO A 125 17.89 -4.50 9.53
CA PRO A 125 18.78 -4.65 8.40
C PRO A 125 18.48 -3.62 7.29
N PRO A 126 19.50 -2.99 6.68
CA PRO A 126 19.27 -1.99 5.65
C PRO A 126 18.63 -2.63 4.40
N LEU A 127 17.74 -1.88 3.75
CA LEU A 127 17.16 -2.27 2.46
C LEU A 127 17.99 -1.74 1.29
N PRO A 128 17.91 -2.38 0.11
CA PRO A 128 18.44 -1.82 -1.13
C PRO A 128 17.89 -0.42 -1.39
N LYS A 129 18.77 0.48 -1.83
CA LYS A 129 18.40 1.87 -2.17
C LYS A 129 17.79 1.97 -3.56
N ASP A 130 18.18 1.09 -4.46
CA ASP A 130 17.65 1.05 -5.81
C ASP A 130 16.29 0.34 -5.84
N ASN A 131 15.35 0.88 -6.62
CA ASN A 131 14.00 0.32 -6.70
C ASN A 131 13.98 -1.07 -7.33
N TRP A 132 14.83 -1.32 -8.32
CA TRP A 132 14.90 -2.62 -8.97
C TRP A 132 15.41 -3.68 -7.99
N ASP A 133 16.49 -3.39 -7.27
CA ASP A 133 17.04 -4.31 -6.27
C ASP A 133 16.05 -4.60 -5.13
N LEU A 134 15.33 -3.57 -4.66
CA LEU A 134 14.29 -3.76 -3.66
C LEU A 134 13.13 -4.62 -4.21
N VAL A 135 12.75 -4.44 -5.47
CA VAL A 135 11.72 -5.29 -6.10
C VAL A 135 12.19 -6.72 -6.25
N GLN A 136 13.45 -6.97 -6.62
CA GLN A 136 14.01 -8.33 -6.69
C GLN A 136 13.96 -9.00 -5.31
N GLN A 137 14.39 -8.30 -4.27
CA GLN A 137 14.28 -8.82 -2.90
C GLN A 137 12.82 -9.14 -2.51
N ILE A 138 11.87 -8.26 -2.83
CA ILE A 138 10.44 -8.50 -2.59
C ILE A 138 9.92 -9.71 -3.38
N MET A 139 10.38 -9.91 -4.62
CA MET A 139 10.03 -11.06 -5.44
C MET A 139 10.53 -12.37 -4.84
N ASP A 140 11.75 -12.37 -4.31
CA ASP A 140 12.35 -13.53 -3.66
C ASP A 140 11.63 -13.88 -2.35
N GLU A 141 11.42 -12.88 -1.49
CA GLU A 141 10.71 -13.03 -0.21
C GLU A 141 9.28 -13.56 -0.40
N ASN A 142 8.57 -13.02 -1.39
CA ASN A 142 7.20 -13.43 -1.71
C ASN A 142 7.13 -14.56 -2.74
N GLY A 143 8.26 -15.18 -3.11
CA GLY A 143 8.31 -16.12 -4.23
C GLY A 143 7.35 -17.30 -4.09
N ALA A 144 7.17 -17.83 -2.87
CA ALA A 144 6.20 -18.89 -2.59
C ALA A 144 4.75 -18.43 -2.84
N PHE A 145 4.42 -17.21 -2.41
CA PHE A 145 3.10 -16.60 -2.63
C PHE A 145 2.82 -16.39 -4.12
N TYR A 146 3.79 -15.86 -4.87
CA TYR A 146 3.62 -15.62 -6.31
C TYR A 146 3.50 -16.91 -7.12
N ARG A 147 4.27 -17.95 -6.79
CA ARG A 147 4.14 -19.27 -7.42
C ARG A 147 2.77 -19.90 -7.17
N ALA A 148 2.26 -19.81 -5.93
CA ALA A 148 0.94 -20.33 -5.58
C ALA A 148 -0.18 -19.60 -6.34
N ARG A 149 -0.08 -18.28 -6.48
CA ARG A 149 -1.03 -17.46 -7.24
C ARG A 149 -1.01 -17.79 -8.74
N ALA A 150 0.18 -17.89 -9.36
CA ALA A 150 0.29 -18.24 -10.77
C ALA A 150 -0.32 -19.62 -11.08
N ALA A 151 -0.16 -20.59 -10.17
CA ALA A 151 -0.79 -21.90 -10.28
C ALA A 151 -2.33 -21.88 -10.15
N GLN A 152 -2.89 -20.85 -9.50
CA GLN A 152 -4.34 -20.63 -9.43
C GLN A 152 -4.86 -19.88 -10.66
N GLU A 153 -4.19 -18.82 -11.12
CA GLU A 153 -4.61 -18.03 -12.30
C GLU A 153 -4.57 -18.87 -13.60
N GLY A 154 -3.63 -19.81 -13.73
CA GLY A 154 -3.60 -20.77 -14.83
C GLY A 154 -4.82 -21.72 -14.88
N LYS A 155 -5.61 -21.83 -13.81
CA LYS A 155 -6.85 -22.65 -13.78
C LYS A 155 -8.08 -21.92 -14.33
N TYR A 156 -8.06 -20.58 -14.36
CA TYR A 156 -9.21 -19.75 -14.79
C TYR A 156 -9.06 -19.18 -16.19
N ARG A 157 -7.91 -19.42 -16.85
CA ARG A 157 -7.68 -19.09 -18.26
C ARG A 157 -7.97 -20.34 -19.11
N LYS A 158 -9.25 -20.68 -19.26
CA LYS A 158 -9.76 -21.65 -20.24
C LYS A 158 -10.76 -20.95 -21.15
#